data_AF-A0A645JIA5-F1
#
_entry.id   AF-A0A645JIA5-F1
#
_cell.length_a   1.000
_cell.length_b   1.000
_cell.length_c   1.000
_cell.angle_alpha   90.00
_cell.angle_beta   90.00
_cell.angle_gamma   90.00
#
_symmetry.space_group_name_H-M   'P 1'
#
loop_
_entity.id
_entity.type
_entity.pdbx_description
1 polymer ?
#
loop_
_entity_poly.entity_id
_entity_poly.type
_entity_poly.pdbx_seq_one_letter_code
_entity_poly.pdbx_strand_id
1 'polypeptide(L)'
;MKTKALNMFIRIAGLVLLVLGVLFWLEIAENLVLVHIVLGSLVALALLGLVYKAYKLGINRLLVIVSLLWALALPAFGLIQKNLLNNSSHWIISVLHLLCALGAIGLAEILGSKISKLKN
;
A
#
# COMPACT_ATOMS: atom_id res chain seq x y z
N MET A 1 -3.60 -17.27 -7.42
CA MET A 1 -4.59 -16.50 -6.61
C MET A 1 -5.57 -15.71 -7.50
N LYS A 2 -6.86 -15.63 -7.18
CA LYS A 2 -7.86 -14.86 -7.97
C LYS A 2 -7.67 -13.34 -7.77
N THR A 3 -7.87 -12.52 -8.80
CA THR A 3 -7.68 -11.04 -8.72
C THR A 3 -8.59 -10.40 -7.68
N LYS A 4 -9.84 -10.89 -7.57
CA LYS A 4 -10.80 -10.43 -6.55
C LYS A 4 -10.29 -10.66 -5.12
N ALA A 5 -9.62 -11.79 -4.87
CA ALA A 5 -9.07 -12.10 -3.54
C ALA A 5 -7.94 -11.12 -3.17
N LEU A 6 -7.05 -10.80 -4.11
CA LEU A 6 -6.01 -9.78 -3.93
C LEU A 6 -6.60 -8.41 -3.59
N ASN A 7 -7.59 -7.93 -4.36
CA ASN A 7 -8.21 -6.63 -4.10
C ASN A 7 -8.94 -6.61 -2.75
N MET A 8 -9.72 -7.63 -2.43
CA MET A 8 -10.42 -7.69 -1.14
C MET A 8 -9.45 -7.71 0.04
N PHE A 9 -8.36 -8.47 -0.07
CA PHE A 9 -7.30 -8.45 0.94
C PHE A 9 -6.72 -7.04 1.10
N ILE A 10 -6.32 -6.38 0.01
CA ILE A 10 -5.75 -5.02 0.05
C ILE A 10 -6.74 -4.02 0.66
N ARG A 11 -8.03 -4.10 0.34
CA ARG A 11 -9.06 -3.21 0.91
C ARG A 11 -9.19 -3.38 2.43
N ILE A 12 -9.37 -4.62 2.88
CA ILE A 12 -9.59 -4.91 4.30
C ILE A 12 -8.32 -4.61 5.11
N ALA A 13 -7.17 -5.14 4.66
CA ALA A 13 -5.90 -4.90 5.31
C ALA A 13 -5.51 -3.42 5.26
N GLY A 14 -5.77 -2.72 4.14
CA GLY A 14 -5.54 -1.29 3.99
C GLY A 14 -6.36 -0.45 4.97
N LEU A 15 -7.64 -0.81 5.21
CA LEU A 15 -8.46 -0.15 6.21
C LEU A 15 -7.90 -0.37 7.63
N VAL A 16 -7.51 -1.59 7.96
CA VAL A 16 -6.87 -1.90 9.26
C VAL A 16 -5.57 -1.11 9.42
N LEU A 17 -4.74 -1.04 8.38
CA LEU A 17 -3.48 -0.27 8.40
C LEU A 17 -3.73 1.23 8.54
N LEU A 18 -4.78 1.76 7.93
CA LEU A 18 -5.16 3.17 8.09
C LEU A 18 -5.52 3.47 9.55
N VAL A 19 -6.33 2.61 10.18
CA VAL A 19 -6.68 2.75 11.60
C VAL A 19 -5.43 2.67 12.47
N LEU A 20 -4.57 1.66 12.26
CA LEU A 20 -3.31 1.52 13.00
C LEU A 20 -2.39 2.74 12.81
N GLY A 21 -2.27 3.25 11.58
CA GLY A 21 -1.46 4.43 11.28
C GLY A 21 -1.93 5.68 12.04
N VAL A 22 -3.25 5.89 12.13
CA VAL A 22 -3.82 6.97 12.95
C VAL A 22 -3.55 6.75 14.43
N LEU A 23 -3.73 5.53 14.95
CA LEU A 23 -3.44 5.21 16.35
C LEU A 23 -1.97 5.43 16.72
N PHE A 24 -1.03 5.19 15.80
CA PHE A 24 0.39 5.45 16.03
C PHE A 24 0.73 6.93 15.96
N TRP A 25 0.08 7.68 15.07
CA TRP A 25 0.22 9.13 15.05
C TRP A 25 -0.26 9.73 16.38
N LEU A 26 -1.31 9.19 16.98
CA LEU A 26 -1.80 9.61 18.29
C LEU A 26 -1.02 9.01 19.48
N GLU A 27 0.02 8.21 19.24
CA GLU A 27 0.83 7.56 20.28
C GLU A 27 0.04 6.58 21.19
N ILE A 28 -1.08 6.03 20.71
CA ILE A 28 -2.01 5.20 21.53
C ILE A 28 -1.66 3.70 21.48
N ALA A 29 -1.05 3.22 20.40
CA ALA A 29 -0.92 1.78 20.12
C ALA A 29 0.48 1.34 19.65
N GLU A 30 1.55 1.96 20.16
CA GLU A 30 2.92 1.72 19.68
C GLU A 30 3.37 0.24 19.75
N ASN A 31 2.82 -0.54 20.68
CA ASN A 31 3.08 -1.98 20.80
C ASN A 31 2.63 -2.80 19.58
N LEU A 32 1.80 -2.24 18.68
CA LEU A 32 1.31 -2.90 17.47
C LEU A 32 2.08 -2.49 16.20
N VAL A 33 3.17 -1.73 16.31
CA VAL A 33 3.96 -1.28 15.15
C VAL A 33 4.45 -2.45 14.29
N LEU A 34 4.91 -3.55 14.91
CA LEU A 34 5.36 -4.73 14.15
C LEU A 34 4.21 -5.34 13.34
N VAL A 35 3.00 -5.38 13.89
CA VAL A 35 1.81 -5.89 13.19
C VAL A 35 1.51 -5.01 11.97
N HIS A 36 1.59 -3.69 12.11
CA HIS A 36 1.40 -2.77 11.00
C HIS A 36 2.46 -2.93 9.91
N ILE A 37 3.74 -3.10 10.28
CA ILE A 37 4.82 -3.32 9.31
C ILE A 37 4.55 -4.61 8.52
N VAL A 38 4.30 -5.73 9.21
CA VAL A 38 4.05 -7.03 8.57
C VAL A 38 2.82 -6.95 7.66
N LEU A 39 1.71 -6.41 8.15
CA LEU A 39 0.47 -6.30 7.37
C LEU A 39 0.66 -5.35 6.16
N GLY A 40 1.39 -4.25 6.33
CA GLY A 40 1.76 -3.33 5.26
C GLY A 40 2.61 -4.00 4.18
N SER A 41 3.59 -4.82 4.57
CA SER A 41 4.39 -5.62 3.64
C SER A 41 3.53 -6.64 2.90
N LEU A 42 2.56 -7.28 3.56
CA LEU A 42 1.63 -8.21 2.89
C LEU A 42 0.75 -7.49 1.86
N VAL A 43 0.29 -6.26 2.15
CA VAL A 43 -0.44 -5.42 1.19
C VAL A 43 0.43 -5.08 -0.01
N ALA A 44 1.69 -4.71 0.21
CA ALA A 44 2.65 -4.46 -0.87
C ALA A 44 2.88 -5.70 -1.76
N LEU A 45 3.05 -6.89 -1.15
CA LEU A 45 3.16 -8.15 -1.88
C LEU A 45 1.89 -8.48 -2.69
N ALA A 46 0.71 -8.21 -2.13
CA ALA A 46 -0.54 -8.37 -2.84
C ALA A 46 -0.63 -7.41 -4.06
N LEU A 47 -0.19 -6.16 -3.91
CA LEU A 47 -0.11 -5.21 -5.01
C LEU A 47 0.87 -5.69 -6.10
N LEU A 48 2.04 -6.23 -5.72
CA LEU A 48 2.95 -6.87 -6.69
C LEU A 48 2.29 -8.03 -7.44
N GLY A 49 1.44 -8.80 -6.78
CA GLY A 49 0.63 -9.84 -7.42
C GLY A 49 -0.35 -9.30 -8.48
N LEU A 50 -0.91 -8.10 -8.26
CA LEU A 50 -1.74 -7.40 -9.25
C LEU A 50 -0.89 -6.84 -10.40
N VAL A 51 0.26 -6.24 -10.08
CA VAL A 51 1.23 -5.73 -11.05
C VAL A 51 1.66 -6.83 -12.01
N TYR A 52 2.05 -7.99 -11.50
CA TYR A 52 2.46 -9.13 -12.32
C TYR A 52 1.35 -9.57 -13.30
N LYS A 53 0.11 -9.65 -12.82
CA LYS A 53 -1.03 -10.00 -13.67
C LYS A 53 -1.32 -8.94 -14.73
N ALA A 54 -1.28 -7.67 -14.34
CA ALA A 54 -1.50 -6.57 -15.25
C ALA A 54 -0.45 -6.52 -16.36
N TYR A 55 0.81 -6.76 -16.01
CA TYR A 55 1.91 -6.92 -16.95
C TYR A 55 1.65 -8.06 -17.94
N LYS A 56 1.26 -9.25 -17.44
CA LYS A 56 0.96 -10.42 -18.29
C LYS A 56 -0.23 -10.22 -19.23
N LEU A 57 -1.18 -9.38 -18.85
CA LEU A 57 -2.35 -9.03 -19.68
C LEU A 57 -2.10 -7.83 -20.61
N GLY A 58 -0.88 -7.30 -20.66
CA GLY A 58 -0.56 -6.16 -21.52
C GLY A 58 -1.27 -4.86 -21.13
N ILE A 59 -1.69 -4.73 -19.87
CA ILE A 59 -2.24 -3.46 -19.36
C ILE A 59 -1.18 -2.36 -19.50
N ASN A 60 -1.63 -1.13 -19.72
CA ASN A 60 -0.80 0.07 -19.88
C ASN A 60 0.50 0.03 -19.05
N ARG A 61 1.64 0.14 -19.74
CA ARG A 61 2.97 -0.03 -19.16
C ARG A 61 3.28 0.98 -18.06
N LEU A 62 2.86 2.24 -18.24
CA LEU A 62 3.09 3.29 -17.24
C LEU A 62 2.40 2.93 -15.92
N LEU A 63 1.13 2.50 -15.96
CA LEU A 63 0.40 2.09 -14.76
C LEU A 63 1.06 0.91 -14.04
N VAL A 64 1.56 -0.08 -14.80
CA VAL A 64 2.29 -1.23 -14.24
C VAL A 64 3.58 -0.77 -13.54
N ILE A 65 4.37 0.09 -14.19
CA ILE A 65 5.63 0.61 -13.64
C ILE A 65 5.38 1.46 -12.39
N VAL A 66 4.43 2.39 -12.45
CA VAL A 66 4.06 3.23 -11.30
C VAL A 66 3.63 2.35 -10.12
N SER A 67 2.78 1.36 -10.36
CA SER A 67 2.31 0.45 -9.32
C SER A 67 3.43 -0.43 -8.74
N LEU A 68 4.37 -0.87 -9.58
CA LEU A 68 5.56 -1.61 -9.14
C LEU A 68 6.42 -0.76 -8.22
N LEU A 69 6.75 0.47 -8.64
CA LEU A 69 7.54 1.39 -7.85
C LEU A 69 6.83 1.72 -6.53
N TRP A 70 5.51 1.92 -6.55
CA TRP A 70 4.73 2.19 -5.35
C TRP A 70 4.78 1.02 -4.36
N ALA A 71 4.63 -0.21 -4.85
CA ALA A 71 4.65 -1.41 -4.01
C ALA A 71 5.99 -1.64 -3.32
N LEU A 72 7.10 -1.15 -3.90
CA LEU A 72 8.44 -1.27 -3.31
C LEU A 72 8.81 -0.06 -2.45
N ALA A 73 8.52 1.15 -2.93
CA ALA A 73 8.92 2.39 -2.28
C ALA A 73 8.13 2.65 -0.99
N LEU A 74 6.84 2.32 -0.95
CA LEU A 74 6.01 2.61 0.23
C LEU A 74 6.47 1.85 1.50
N PRO A 75 6.73 0.53 1.47
CA PRO A 75 7.30 -0.16 2.63
C PRO A 75 8.66 0.41 3.04
N ALA A 76 9.54 0.69 2.08
CA ALA A 76 10.85 1.29 2.36
C ALA A 76 10.71 2.65 3.05
N PHE A 77 9.83 3.51 2.53
CA PHE A 77 9.52 4.82 3.11
C PHE A 77 8.96 4.68 4.54
N GLY A 78 8.04 3.74 4.77
CA GLY A 78 7.47 3.49 6.11
C GLY A 78 8.51 3.06 7.15
N LEU A 79 9.48 2.22 6.76
CA LEU A 79 10.55 1.76 7.66
C LEU A 79 11.50 2.87 8.09
N ILE A 80 11.80 3.82 7.19
CA ILE A 80 12.70 4.93 7.50
C ILE A 80 11.97 6.16 8.04
N GLN A 81 10.64 6.19 8.05
CA GLN A 81 9.85 7.40 8.29
C GLN A 81 10.21 8.11 9.60
N LYS A 82 10.43 7.35 10.69
CA LYS A 82 10.76 7.89 12.02
C LYS A 82 12.10 8.62 12.06
N ASN A 83 12.95 8.43 11.07
CA ASN A 83 14.31 8.98 11.02
C ASN A 83 14.46 10.12 9.99
N LEU A 84 13.40 10.46 9.24
CA LEU A 84 13.50 11.43 8.13
C LEU A 84 13.45 12.89 8.58
N LEU A 85 12.64 13.22 9.59
CA LEU A 85 12.53 14.55 10.16
C LEU A 85 12.44 14.50 11.68
N ASN A 86 12.92 15.56 12.31
CA ASN A 86 12.87 15.81 13.75
C ASN A 86 11.47 16.27 14.22
N ASN A 87 11.19 16.08 15.52
CA ASN A 87 9.86 16.07 16.13
C ASN A 87 8.87 17.14 15.64
N SER A 88 9.26 18.42 15.56
CA SER A 88 8.33 19.50 15.21
C SER A 88 7.75 19.41 13.79
N SER A 89 8.46 18.75 12.86
CA SER A 89 8.07 18.62 11.46
C SER A 89 7.70 17.19 11.06
N HIS A 90 7.77 16.23 12.00
CA HIS A 90 7.54 14.81 11.73
C HIS A 90 6.11 14.51 11.24
N TRP A 91 5.13 15.33 11.62
CA TRP A 91 3.75 15.19 11.15
C TRP A 91 3.65 15.25 9.61
N ILE A 92 4.52 15.99 8.92
CA ILE A 92 4.56 16.07 7.46
C ILE A 92 4.86 14.69 6.86
N ILE A 93 5.86 13.99 7.41
CA ILE A 93 6.21 12.64 6.98
C ILE A 93 5.05 11.68 7.21
N SER A 94 4.33 11.84 8.33
CA SER A 94 3.17 11.02 8.67
C SER A 94 2.02 11.21 7.66
N VAL A 95 1.75 12.46 7.26
CA VAL A 95 0.78 12.78 6.18
C VAL A 95 1.23 12.17 4.86
N LEU A 96 2.48 12.35 4.46
CA LEU A 96 3.01 11.82 3.20
C LEU A 96 2.91 10.29 3.16
N HIS A 97 3.25 9.61 4.25
CA HIS A 97 3.12 8.16 4.36
C HIS A 97 1.67 7.70 4.21
N LEU A 98 0.74 8.39 4.89
CA LEU A 98 -0.70 8.12 4.77
C LEU A 98 -1.20 8.31 3.34
N LEU A 99 -0.84 9.41 2.67
CA LEU A 99 -1.24 9.67 1.29
C LEU A 99 -0.66 8.62 0.32
N CYS A 100 0.60 8.23 0.49
CA CYS A 100 1.20 7.16 -0.29
C CYS A 100 0.49 5.81 -0.04
N ALA A 101 0.09 5.51 1.20
CA ALA A 101 -0.68 4.31 1.53
C ALA A 101 -2.07 4.30 0.87
N LEU A 102 -2.79 5.43 0.89
CA LEU A 102 -4.03 5.59 0.13
C LEU A 102 -3.82 5.41 -1.37
N GLY A 103 -2.72 5.94 -1.90
CA GLY A 103 -2.30 5.73 -3.29
C GLY A 103 -2.13 4.25 -3.64
N ALA A 104 -1.54 3.44 -2.75
CA ALA A 104 -1.38 2.00 -2.96
C ALA A 104 -2.75 1.29 -3.08
N ILE A 105 -3.72 1.66 -2.24
CA ILE A 105 -5.10 1.14 -2.32
C ILE A 105 -5.74 1.55 -3.66
N GLY A 106 -5.62 2.82 -4.04
CA GLY A 106 -6.15 3.32 -5.31
C GLY A 106 -5.57 2.59 -6.53
N LEU A 107 -4.26 2.35 -6.55
CA LEU A 107 -3.59 1.59 -7.61
C LEU A 107 -4.10 0.14 -7.67
N ALA A 108 -4.31 -0.51 -6.53
CA ALA A 108 -4.89 -1.85 -6.48
C ALA A 108 -6.31 -1.89 -7.07
N GLU A 109 -7.14 -0.88 -6.79
CA GLU A 109 -8.48 -0.75 -7.38
C GLU A 109 -8.45 -0.61 -8.89
N ILE A 110 -7.60 0.29 -9.40
CA ILE A 110 -7.45 0.54 -10.84
C ILE A 110 -6.97 -0.74 -11.55
N LEU A 111 -5.92 -1.39 -11.03
CA LEU A 111 -5.38 -2.61 -11.61
C LEU A 111 -6.40 -3.75 -11.58
N GLY A 112 -7.03 -4.00 -10.42
CA GLY A 112 -8.00 -5.09 -10.28
C GLY A 112 -9.24 -4.90 -11.16
N SER A 113 -9.70 -3.66 -11.35
CA SER A 113 -10.78 -3.33 -12.30
C SER A 113 -10.37 -3.63 -13.75
N LYS A 114 -9.21 -3.14 -14.19
CA LYS A 114 -8.72 -3.38 -15.56
C LYS A 114 -8.47 -4.86 -15.84
N ILE A 115 -7.88 -5.60 -14.90
CA ILE A 115 -7.67 -7.05 -15.02
C ILE A 115 -9.00 -7.79 -15.15
N SER A 116 -10.03 -7.38 -14.39
CA SER A 116 -11.33 -8.04 -14.42
C SER A 116 -12.07 -7.83 -15.75
N LYS A 117 -11.94 -6.63 -16.35
CA LYS A 117 -12.55 -6.31 -17.65
C LYS A 117 -11.96 -7.09 -18.83
N LEU A 118 -10.70 -7.50 -18.75
CA LEU A 118 -10.02 -8.27 -19.82
C LEU A 118 -10.20 -9.79 -19.69
N LYS A 119 -10.80 -10.27 -18.59
CA LYS A 119 -11.06 -11.69 -18.34
C LYS A 119 -12.50 -12.09 -18.61
N ASN A 120 -13.38 -11.11 -18.79
CA ASN A 120 -14.73 -11.26 -19.30
C ASN A 120 -14.70 -11.01 -20.81
#